data_AF-A0A9D4YPB9-F1
#
_entry.id   AF-A0A9D4YPB9-F1
#
_cell.length_a   1.000
_cell.length_b   1.000
_cell.length_c   1.000
_cell.angle_alpha   90.00
_cell.angle_beta   90.00
_cell.angle_gamma   90.00
#
_symmetry.space_group_name_H-M   'P 1'
#
loop_
_entity.id
_entity.type
_entity.pdbx_description
1 polymer ?
#
loop_
_entity_poly.entity_id
_entity_poly.type
_entity_poly.pdbx_seq_one_letter_code
_entity_poly.pdbx_strand_id
1 'polypeptide(L)'
;MASNKIERGHQMYRDGLYKEALGFYTEAIAMAKTNPQKIALHSNRAACFLKLHDFKKAAEECTSVLELDSNHSGALMLRAQTLVTLKEYHSALFDVNRLLELNPSSEVYQNLYARLKTQLESHLLQYLSQKRSLKNRKMRRLRIDQKVELGKGVISIECTPKETDPKFSSKQERDQKYEPKQSTEELKIPRALNNESAEQGWQTIPKPKGHSALDYARWDSVDNDSSEDDEDDDDESFPQYRFRVKTIGVRPVK
;
A
#
# COMPACT_ATOMS: atom_id res chain seq x y z
N MET A 1 2.27 44.41 -17.56
CA MET A 1 2.30 43.40 -18.65
C MET A 1 2.33 42.00 -18.06
N ALA A 2 1.70 41.00 -18.70
CA ALA A 2 1.65 39.62 -18.21
C ALA A 2 3.04 39.06 -17.87
N SER A 3 4.03 39.29 -18.73
CA SER A 3 5.43 38.85 -18.52
C SER A 3 6.04 39.32 -17.19
N ASN A 4 5.72 40.53 -16.72
CA ASN A 4 6.21 41.02 -15.42
C ASN A 4 5.63 40.22 -14.25
N LYS A 5 4.34 39.85 -14.32
CA LYS A 5 3.69 39.03 -13.29
C LYS A 5 4.24 37.60 -13.26
N ILE A 6 4.55 37.04 -14.43
CA ILE A 6 5.18 35.72 -14.54
C ILE A 6 6.56 35.73 -13.87
N GLU A 7 7.40 36.72 -14.17
CA GLU A 7 8.73 36.81 -13.57
C GLU A 7 8.66 36.96 -12.05
N ARG A 8 7.72 37.78 -11.54
CA ARG A 8 7.48 37.88 -10.09
C ARG A 8 7.01 36.56 -9.49
N GLY A 9 6.11 35.83 -10.15
CA GLY A 9 5.69 34.49 -9.72
C GLY A 9 6.86 33.51 -9.66
N HIS A 10 7.76 33.54 -10.65
CA HIS A 10 8.97 32.71 -10.66
C HIS A 10 9.93 33.08 -9.52
N GLN A 11 10.11 34.37 -9.25
CA GLN A 11 10.94 34.83 -8.14
C GLN A 11 10.38 34.34 -6.80
N MET A 12 9.09 34.56 -6.53
CA MET A 12 8.44 34.09 -5.30
C MET A 12 8.51 32.57 -5.15
N TYR A 13 8.40 31.81 -6.25
CA TYR A 13 8.58 30.37 -6.22
C TYR A 13 10.01 29.95 -5.82
N ARG A 14 11.03 30.63 -6.35
CA ARG A 14 12.43 30.40 -5.98
C ARG A 14 12.70 30.74 -4.52
N ASP A 15 12.03 31.75 -4.00
CA ASP A 15 12.14 32.21 -2.62
C ASP A 15 11.31 31.36 -1.64
N GLY A 16 10.60 30.32 -2.12
CA GLY A 16 9.78 29.44 -1.29
C GLY A 16 8.41 30.01 -0.91
N LEU A 17 8.08 31.21 -1.38
CA LEU A 17 6.82 31.91 -1.12
C LEU A 17 5.72 31.43 -2.08
N TYR A 18 5.35 30.15 -1.99
CA TYR A 18 4.47 29.50 -2.96
C TYR A 18 3.05 30.09 -3.00
N LYS A 19 2.52 30.54 -1.86
CA LYS A 19 1.19 31.18 -1.81
C LYS A 19 1.17 32.52 -2.57
N GLU A 20 2.24 33.30 -2.45
CA GLU A 20 2.37 34.58 -3.17
C GLU A 20 2.60 34.34 -4.67
N ALA A 21 3.41 33.33 -5.01
CA ALA A 21 3.60 32.90 -6.39
C ALA A 21 2.27 32.54 -7.07
N LEU A 22 1.38 31.82 -6.38
CA LEU A 22 0.03 31.51 -6.88
C LEU A 22 -0.79 32.76 -7.20
N GLY A 23 -0.71 33.81 -6.37
CA GLY A 23 -1.37 35.09 -6.64
C GLY A 23 -0.90 35.70 -7.96
N PHE A 24 0.41 35.81 -8.15
CA PHE A 24 0.99 36.32 -9.38
C PHE A 24 0.66 35.48 -10.61
N TYR A 25 0.67 34.15 -10.50
CA TYR A 25 0.28 33.28 -11.61
C TYR A 25 -1.20 33.38 -11.95
N THR A 26 -2.08 33.56 -10.95
CA THR A 26 -3.52 33.77 -11.19
C THR A 26 -3.77 35.03 -12.00
N GLU A 27 -3.12 36.14 -11.63
CA GLU A 27 -3.19 37.37 -12.41
C GLU A 27 -2.60 37.20 -13.81
N ALA A 28 -1.49 36.47 -13.95
CA ALA A 28 -0.87 36.20 -15.24
C ALA A 28 -1.77 35.37 -16.16
N ILE A 29 -2.51 34.40 -15.62
CA ILE A 29 -3.47 33.58 -16.39
C ILE A 29 -4.61 34.44 -16.93
N ALA A 30 -5.13 35.38 -16.14
CA ALA A 30 -6.17 36.30 -16.60
C ALA A 30 -5.72 37.18 -17.78
N MET A 31 -4.42 37.45 -17.90
CA MET A 31 -3.82 38.21 -19.00
C MET A 31 -3.31 37.33 -20.16
N ALA A 32 -3.28 36.01 -19.99
CA ALA A 32 -2.73 35.09 -20.97
C ALA A 32 -3.64 34.98 -22.21
N LYS A 33 -3.06 35.18 -23.40
CA LYS A 33 -3.82 35.21 -24.66
C LYS A 33 -3.75 33.89 -25.42
N THR A 34 -2.67 33.13 -25.25
CA THR A 34 -2.41 31.91 -26.03
C THR A 34 -2.51 30.66 -25.16
N ASN A 35 -2.92 29.54 -25.75
CA ASN A 35 -2.99 28.26 -25.05
C ASN A 35 -1.64 27.81 -24.48
N PRO A 36 -0.49 27.92 -25.20
CA PRO A 36 0.81 27.57 -24.63
C PRO A 36 1.18 28.40 -23.38
N GLN A 37 0.80 29.68 -23.33
CA GLN A 37 1.00 30.50 -22.13
C GLN A 37 0.15 29.99 -20.97
N LYS A 38 -1.13 29.70 -21.22
CA LYS A 38 -2.02 29.15 -20.18
C LYS A 38 -1.53 27.81 -19.66
N ILE A 39 -1.11 26.91 -20.55
CA ILE A 39 -0.53 25.60 -20.20
C ILE A 39 0.68 25.79 -19.27
N ALA A 40 1.64 26.64 -19.64
CA ALA A 40 2.81 26.89 -18.81
C ALA A 40 2.43 27.44 -17.42
N LEU A 41 1.45 28.34 -17.35
CA LEU A 41 1.02 28.94 -16.09
C LEU A 41 0.27 27.96 -15.18
N HIS A 42 -0.62 27.13 -15.72
CA HIS A 42 -1.26 26.06 -14.96
C HIS A 42 -0.24 25.04 -14.46
N SER A 43 0.75 24.64 -15.27
CA SER A 43 1.85 23.78 -14.83
C SER A 43 2.66 24.40 -13.67
N ASN A 44 2.92 25.70 -13.71
CA ASN A 44 3.62 26.41 -12.64
C ASN A 44 2.78 26.50 -11.35
N ARG A 45 1.46 26.70 -11.46
CA ARG A 45 0.55 26.63 -10.31
C ARG A 45 0.48 25.24 -9.71
N ALA A 46 0.42 24.19 -10.54
CA ALA A 46 0.48 22.80 -10.08
C ALA A 46 1.74 22.55 -9.25
N ALA A 47 2.90 23.02 -9.70
CA ALA A 47 4.16 22.93 -8.95
C ALA A 47 4.09 23.66 -7.60
N CYS A 48 3.46 24.84 -7.53
CA CYS A 48 3.25 25.55 -6.26
C CYS A 48 2.36 24.75 -5.30
N PHE A 49 1.25 24.19 -5.79
CA PHE A 49 0.36 23.38 -4.95
C PHE A 49 1.02 22.10 -4.45
N LEU A 50 1.86 21.46 -5.26
CA LEU A 50 2.67 20.32 -4.82
C LEU A 50 3.62 20.70 -3.69
N LYS A 51 4.28 21.86 -3.78
CA LYS A 51 5.14 22.38 -2.71
C LYS A 51 4.36 22.76 -1.45
N LEU A 52 3.08 23.07 -1.58
CA LEU A 52 2.16 23.33 -0.47
C LEU A 52 1.46 22.07 0.05
N HIS A 53 1.75 20.89 -0.51
CA HIS A 53 1.07 19.62 -0.22
C HIS A 53 -0.45 19.65 -0.46
N ASP A 54 -0.95 20.58 -1.27
CA ASP A 54 -2.36 20.62 -1.70
C ASP A 54 -2.51 19.80 -2.99
N PHE A 55 -2.39 18.47 -2.84
CA PHE A 55 -2.39 17.54 -3.96
C PHE A 55 -3.69 17.56 -4.78
N LYS A 56 -4.83 17.89 -4.15
CA LYS A 56 -6.10 17.99 -4.87
C LYS A 56 -6.08 19.14 -5.87
N LYS A 57 -5.69 20.34 -5.44
CA LYS A 57 -5.57 21.48 -6.35
C LYS A 57 -4.46 21.29 -7.38
N ALA A 58 -3.37 20.63 -7.03
CA ALA A 58 -2.34 20.28 -8.01
C ALA A 58 -2.90 19.41 -9.14
N ALA A 59 -3.73 18.40 -8.83
CA ALA A 59 -4.37 17.56 -9.84
C ALA A 59 -5.41 18.32 -10.69
N GLU A 60 -6.12 19.30 -10.10
CA GLU A 60 -7.03 20.20 -10.81
C GLU A 60 -6.27 21.07 -11.84
N GLU A 61 -5.15 21.68 -11.44
CA GLU A 61 -4.31 22.46 -12.36
C GLU A 61 -3.77 21.60 -13.52
N CYS A 62 -3.35 20.36 -13.25
CA CYS A 62 -2.97 19.43 -14.31
C CYS A 62 -4.15 19.11 -15.24
N THR A 63 -5.37 19.03 -14.70
CA THR A 63 -6.57 18.82 -15.50
C THR A 63 -6.84 20.00 -16.42
N SER A 64 -6.68 21.25 -15.94
CA SER A 64 -6.75 22.45 -16.78
C SER A 64 -5.71 22.45 -17.91
N VAL A 65 -4.51 21.91 -17.68
CA VAL A 65 -3.53 21.72 -18.76
C VAL A 65 -4.04 20.72 -19.79
N LEU A 66 -4.61 19.60 -19.35
CA LEU A 66 -5.10 18.52 -20.21
C LEU A 66 -6.38 18.90 -21.00
N GLU A 67 -7.15 19.87 -20.52
CA GLU A 67 -8.25 20.47 -21.28
C GLU A 67 -7.75 21.31 -22.46
N LEU A 68 -6.55 21.90 -22.35
CA LEU A 68 -5.92 22.70 -23.40
C LEU A 68 -5.09 21.85 -24.36
N ASP A 69 -4.41 20.83 -23.84
CA ASP A 69 -3.62 19.84 -24.58
C ASP A 69 -3.83 18.46 -23.98
N SER A 70 -4.73 17.68 -24.58
CA SER A 70 -5.15 16.37 -24.07
C SER A 70 -4.03 15.33 -24.03
N ASN A 71 -2.96 15.55 -24.80
CA ASN A 71 -1.85 14.62 -24.95
C ASN A 71 -0.58 15.17 -24.29
N HIS A 72 -0.71 16.15 -23.40
CA HIS A 72 0.42 16.74 -22.69
C HIS A 72 1.04 15.74 -21.72
N SER A 73 2.08 15.02 -22.16
CA SER A 73 2.74 13.95 -21.39
C SER A 73 3.21 14.42 -20.01
N GLY A 74 3.68 15.67 -19.90
CA GLY A 74 4.11 16.23 -18.61
C GLY A 74 2.97 16.35 -17.60
N ALA A 75 1.78 16.76 -18.03
CA ALA A 75 0.62 16.91 -17.14
C ALA A 75 -0.02 15.56 -16.83
N LEU A 76 -0.08 14.64 -17.79
CA LEU A 76 -0.51 13.26 -17.51
C LEU A 76 0.39 12.61 -16.46
N MET A 77 1.71 12.74 -16.60
CA MET A 77 2.67 12.20 -15.63
C MET A 77 2.52 12.84 -14.25
N LEU A 78 2.47 14.18 -14.20
CA LEU A 78 2.36 14.91 -12.94
C LEU A 78 1.03 14.61 -12.22
N ARG A 79 -0.08 14.57 -12.97
CA ARG A 79 -1.40 14.23 -12.42
C ARG A 79 -1.44 12.80 -11.92
N ALA A 80 -0.92 11.84 -12.70
CA ALA A 80 -0.83 10.45 -12.26
C ALA A 80 -0.09 10.34 -10.93
N GLN A 81 1.11 10.91 -10.83
CA GLN A 81 1.90 10.90 -9.58
C GLN A 81 1.16 11.56 -8.41
N THR A 82 0.50 12.69 -8.67
CA THR A 82 -0.30 13.39 -7.66
C THR A 82 -1.47 12.52 -7.18
N LEU A 83 -2.16 11.83 -8.09
CA LEU A 83 -3.26 10.92 -7.75
C LEU A 83 -2.79 9.70 -6.95
N VAL A 84 -1.57 9.21 -7.16
CA VAL A 84 -0.96 8.19 -6.28
C VAL A 84 -0.86 8.67 -4.85
N THR A 85 -0.39 9.91 -4.64
CA THR A 85 -0.29 10.48 -3.29
C THR A 85 -1.67 10.60 -2.62
N LEU A 86 -2.72 10.83 -3.41
CA LEU A 86 -4.12 10.83 -2.97
C LEU A 86 -4.73 9.43 -2.83
N LYS A 87 -3.97 8.36 -3.13
CA LYS A 87 -4.44 6.95 -3.18
C LYS A 87 -5.57 6.71 -4.19
N GLU A 88 -5.68 7.56 -5.20
CA GLU A 88 -6.62 7.42 -6.32
C GLU A 88 -6.01 6.61 -7.46
N TYR A 89 -5.71 5.34 -7.19
CA TYR A 89 -4.94 4.48 -8.10
C TYR A 89 -5.62 4.24 -9.45
N HIS A 90 -6.95 4.16 -9.50
CA HIS A 90 -7.70 3.97 -10.75
C HIS A 90 -7.52 5.16 -11.71
N SER A 91 -7.70 6.38 -11.19
CA SER A 91 -7.51 7.61 -11.96
C SER A 91 -6.06 7.75 -12.42
N ALA A 92 -5.09 7.42 -11.54
CA ALA A 92 -3.68 7.42 -11.91
C ALA A 92 -3.35 6.43 -13.03
N LEU A 93 -3.90 5.21 -12.98
CA LEU A 93 -3.72 4.19 -14.02
C LEU A 93 -4.30 4.63 -15.36
N PHE A 94 -5.44 5.34 -15.36
CA PHE A 94 -6.02 5.88 -16.58
C PHE A 94 -5.03 6.84 -17.29
N ASP A 95 -4.43 7.76 -16.55
CA ASP A 95 -3.45 8.70 -17.11
C ASP A 95 -2.18 8.00 -17.61
N VAL A 96 -1.71 6.99 -16.88
CA VAL A 96 -0.53 6.21 -17.28
C VAL A 96 -0.80 5.35 -18.52
N ASN A 97 -2.01 4.82 -18.70
CA ASN A 97 -2.38 4.14 -19.94
C ASN A 97 -2.34 5.10 -21.13
N ARG A 98 -2.83 6.33 -20.98
CA ARG A 98 -2.70 7.34 -22.05
C ARG A 98 -1.25 7.66 -22.37
N LEU A 99 -0.38 7.73 -21.35
CA LEU A 99 1.07 7.88 -21.57
C LEU A 99 1.68 6.72 -22.35
N LEU A 100 1.26 5.48 -22.06
CA LEU A 100 1.68 4.28 -22.78
C LEU A 100 1.15 4.25 -24.22
N GLU A 101 -0.06 4.77 -24.47
CA GLU A 101 -0.58 4.93 -25.84
C GLU A 101 0.26 5.93 -26.65
N LEU A 102 0.71 7.02 -26.03
CA LEU A 102 1.57 8.03 -26.67
C LEU A 102 3.00 7.52 -26.90
N ASN A 103 3.56 6.76 -25.96
CA ASN A 103 4.88 6.17 -26.10
C ASN A 103 4.94 4.77 -25.44
N PRO A 104 4.64 3.71 -26.21
CA PRO A 104 4.61 2.34 -25.69
C PRO A 104 5.97 1.80 -25.26
N SER A 105 7.07 2.30 -25.85
CA SER A 105 8.43 1.81 -25.57
C SER A 105 9.07 2.48 -24.36
N SER A 106 8.38 3.43 -23.71
CA SER A 106 8.91 4.10 -22.53
C SER A 106 8.91 3.15 -21.32
N GLU A 107 10.09 2.68 -20.94
CA GLU A 107 10.29 1.88 -19.71
C GLU A 107 9.78 2.62 -18.47
N VAL A 108 9.93 3.95 -18.42
CA VAL A 108 9.44 4.77 -17.31
C VAL A 108 7.93 4.61 -17.12
N TYR A 109 7.17 4.61 -18.21
CA TYR A 109 5.71 4.48 -18.16
C TYR A 109 5.29 3.06 -17.82
N GLN A 110 5.98 2.06 -18.37
CA GLN A 110 5.72 0.65 -18.07
C GLN A 110 5.99 0.33 -16.59
N ASN A 111 7.11 0.82 -16.05
CA ASN A 111 7.47 0.65 -14.64
C ASN A 111 6.45 1.34 -13.72
N LEU A 112 6.03 2.56 -14.07
CA LEU A 112 4.99 3.26 -13.31
C LEU A 112 3.67 2.48 -13.33
N TYR A 113 3.24 2.01 -14.50
CA TYR A 113 2.02 1.21 -14.66
C TYR A 113 2.05 -0.05 -13.79
N ALA A 114 3.14 -0.82 -13.86
CA ALA A 114 3.33 -2.03 -13.07
C ALA A 114 3.24 -1.73 -11.56
N ARG A 115 3.92 -0.69 -11.08
CA ARG A 115 3.87 -0.25 -9.68
C ARG A 115 2.47 0.15 -9.23
N LEU A 116 1.71 0.85 -10.08
CA LEU A 116 0.35 1.25 -9.74
C LEU A 116 -0.60 0.06 -9.64
N LYS A 117 -0.42 -0.92 -10.53
CA LYS A 117 -1.24 -2.13 -10.52
C LYS A 117 -1.05 -2.93 -9.22
N THR A 118 0.19 -3.07 -8.75
CA THR A 118 0.49 -3.76 -7.49
C THR A 118 -0.04 -2.98 -6.28
N GLN A 119 0.08 -1.66 -6.27
CA GLN A 119 -0.49 -0.80 -5.22
C GLN A 119 -2.03 -0.88 -5.16
N LEU A 120 -2.69 -0.92 -6.32
CA LEU A 120 -4.14 -1.07 -6.40
C LEU A 120 -4.58 -2.44 -5.86
N GLU A 121 -3.89 -3.51 -6.25
CA GLU A 121 -4.19 -4.87 -5.79
C GLU A 121 -3.98 -5.02 -4.29
N SER A 122 -2.88 -4.51 -3.75
CA SER A 122 -2.60 -4.55 -2.31
C SER A 122 -3.66 -3.77 -1.51
N HIS A 123 -4.04 -2.57 -1.98
CA HIS A 123 -5.10 -1.77 -1.37
C HIS A 123 -6.45 -2.49 -1.39
N LEU A 124 -6.79 -3.16 -2.51
CA LEU A 124 -8.02 -3.93 -2.63
C LEU A 124 -8.05 -5.13 -1.67
N LEU A 125 -6.94 -5.87 -1.56
CA LEU A 125 -6.84 -7.00 -0.62
C LEU A 125 -6.97 -6.55 0.83
N GLN A 126 -6.34 -5.43 1.20
CA GLN A 126 -6.47 -4.84 2.52
C GLN A 126 -7.92 -4.45 2.83
N TYR A 127 -8.61 -3.80 1.89
CA TYR A 127 -10.02 -3.44 2.01
C TYR A 127 -10.93 -4.68 2.18
N LEU A 128 -10.73 -5.71 1.36
CA LEU A 128 -11.51 -6.95 1.45
C LEU A 128 -11.29 -7.68 2.78
N SER A 129 -10.04 -7.73 3.26
CA SER A 129 -9.69 -8.29 4.57
C SER A 129 -10.39 -7.54 5.71
N GLN A 130 -10.32 -6.20 5.70
CA GLN A 130 -10.98 -5.36 6.71
C GLN A 130 -12.51 -5.54 6.68
N LYS A 131 -13.11 -5.59 5.49
CA LYS A 131 -14.55 -5.81 5.32
C LYS A 131 -14.98 -7.18 5.84
N ARG A 132 -14.20 -8.25 5.58
CA ARG A 132 -14.45 -9.59 6.12
C ARG A 132 -14.35 -9.61 7.64
N SER A 133 -13.33 -8.96 8.21
CA SER A 133 -13.16 -8.81 9.66
C SER A 133 -14.35 -8.10 10.31
N LEU A 134 -14.80 -6.97 9.75
CA LEU A 134 -15.98 -6.24 10.22
C LEU A 134 -17.26 -7.08 10.17
N LYS A 135 -17.46 -7.85 9.09
CA LYS A 135 -18.58 -8.79 8.96
C LYS A 135 -18.55 -9.85 10.05
N ASN A 136 -17.38 -10.44 10.30
CA ASN A 136 -17.21 -11.43 11.37
C ASN A 136 -17.49 -10.83 12.75
N ARG A 137 -16.99 -9.61 13.02
CA ARG A 137 -17.26 -8.91 14.29
C ARG A 137 -18.74 -8.63 14.49
N LYS A 138 -19.44 -8.17 13.44
CA LYS A 138 -20.90 -7.93 13.47
C LYS A 138 -21.69 -9.22 13.72
N MET A 139 -21.31 -10.32 13.07
CA MET A 139 -21.92 -11.65 13.30
C MET A 139 -21.70 -12.17 14.73
N ARG A 140 -20.50 -11.99 15.30
CA ARG A 140 -20.23 -12.38 16.70
C ARG A 140 -21.10 -11.58 17.67
N ARG A 141 -21.26 -10.27 17.45
CA ARG A 141 -22.12 -9.42 18.28
C ARG A 141 -23.58 -9.86 18.22
N LEU A 142 -24.12 -10.08 17.01
CA LEU A 142 -25.49 -10.58 16.81
C LEU A 142 -25.74 -11.91 17.55
N ARG A 143 -24.77 -12.84 17.54
CA ARG A 143 -24.88 -14.11 18.28
C ARG A 143 -24.90 -13.92 19.80
N ILE A 144 -24.18 -12.93 20.32
CA ILE A 144 -24.19 -12.61 21.76
C ILE A 144 -25.52 -11.97 22.12
N ASP A 145 -25.99 -11.00 21.35
CA ASP A 145 -27.27 -10.31 21.59
C ASP A 145 -28.43 -11.32 21.60
N GLN A 146 -28.46 -12.24 20.64
CA GLN A 146 -29.45 -13.32 20.59
C GLN A 146 -29.37 -14.27 21.81
N LYS A 147 -28.17 -14.57 22.31
CA LYS A 147 -27.99 -15.36 23.54
C LYS A 147 -28.47 -14.61 24.78
N VAL A 148 -28.27 -13.30 24.83
CA VAL A 148 -28.75 -12.45 25.94
C VAL A 148 -30.28 -12.37 25.92
N GLU A 149 -30.90 -12.27 24.75
CA GLU A 149 -32.36 -12.32 24.61
C GLU A 149 -32.94 -13.67 25.06
N LEU A 150 -32.36 -14.79 24.61
CA LEU A 150 -32.78 -16.13 25.04
C LEU A 150 -32.54 -16.36 26.55
N GLY A 151 -31.48 -15.80 27.12
CA GLY A 151 -31.18 -15.87 28.55
C GLY A 151 -32.11 -15.04 29.44
N LYS A 152 -32.70 -13.97 28.91
CA LYS A 152 -33.73 -13.17 29.63
C LYS A 152 -35.10 -13.86 29.70
N GLY A 153 -35.34 -14.90 28.89
CA GLY A 153 -36.56 -15.70 28.93
C GLY A 153 -36.59 -16.81 29.98
N VAL A 154 -35.50 -17.03 30.73
CA VAL A 154 -35.37 -18.15 31.69
C VAL A 154 -34.94 -17.66 33.07
N ILE A 155 -35.68 -16.71 33.66
CA ILE A 155 -35.67 -16.47 35.11
C ILE A 155 -37.10 -16.16 35.56
N SER A 156 -37.87 -17.21 35.83
CA SER A 156 -39.07 -17.17 36.67
C SER A 156 -39.39 -18.60 37.11
N ILE A 157 -38.51 -19.18 37.94
CA ILE A 157 -38.90 -20.28 38.83
C ILE A 157 -38.46 -19.84 40.22
N GLU A 158 -39.41 -19.30 40.98
CA GLU A 158 -39.28 -19.11 42.42
C GLU A 158 -39.10 -20.49 43.06
N CYS A 159 -37.92 -20.76 43.60
CA CYS A 159 -37.72 -21.84 44.56
C CYS A 159 -37.48 -21.20 45.93
N THR A 160 -38.53 -21.21 46.75
CA THR A 160 -38.46 -20.78 48.16
C THR A 160 -37.62 -21.77 48.98
N PRO A 161 -36.77 -21.30 49.90
CA PRO A 161 -36.01 -22.18 50.77
C PRO A 161 -36.90 -22.67 51.93
N LYS A 162 -36.84 -23.97 52.23
CA LYS A 162 -37.25 -24.50 53.54
C LYS A 162 -36.15 -25.38 54.10
N GLU A 163 -35.56 -24.88 55.17
CA GLU A 163 -34.71 -25.60 56.11
C GLU A 163 -35.53 -26.70 56.82
N THR A 164 -34.94 -27.89 56.97
CA THR A 164 -34.98 -28.70 58.21
C THR A 164 -33.97 -29.86 58.08
N ASP A 165 -32.94 -29.82 58.92
CA ASP A 165 -32.10 -30.96 59.33
C ASP A 165 -32.65 -31.59 60.63
N PRO A 166 -32.08 -32.67 61.23
CA PRO A 166 -31.14 -33.69 60.74
C PRO A 166 -31.53 -35.14 61.11
N LYS A 167 -30.85 -36.17 60.55
CA LYS A 167 -30.54 -37.41 61.31
C LYS A 167 -29.30 -38.16 60.79
N PHE A 168 -28.45 -38.42 61.78
CA PHE A 168 -27.16 -39.10 61.88
C PHE A 168 -27.15 -40.57 61.45
N SER A 169 -26.06 -41.05 60.79
CA SER A 169 -25.20 -42.16 61.25
C SER A 169 -24.22 -42.68 60.16
N SER A 170 -22.93 -42.36 60.35
CA SER A 170 -21.72 -43.21 60.21
C SER A 170 -21.58 -44.25 59.06
N LYS A 171 -20.50 -44.14 58.25
CA LYS A 171 -19.23 -44.88 58.45
C LYS A 171 -18.22 -44.68 57.29
N GLN A 172 -16.96 -44.48 57.71
CA GLN A 172 -15.68 -44.89 57.11
C GLN A 172 -15.21 -44.17 55.82
N GLU A 173 -14.30 -43.21 55.96
CA GLU A 173 -12.82 -43.37 55.96
C GLU A 173 -12.24 -43.73 54.59
N ARG A 174 -11.60 -42.77 53.93
CA ARG A 174 -10.13 -42.69 53.83
C ARG A 174 -9.67 -41.53 52.95
N ASP A 175 -8.67 -40.84 53.46
CA ASP A 175 -7.79 -39.93 52.73
C ASP A 175 -7.22 -40.58 51.46
N GLN A 176 -7.05 -39.80 50.40
CA GLN A 176 -5.70 -39.54 49.84
C GLN A 176 -5.73 -38.60 48.63
N LYS A 177 -5.04 -37.49 48.84
CA LYS A 177 -4.39 -36.61 47.87
C LYS A 177 -3.58 -37.42 46.85
N TYR A 178 -3.80 -37.29 45.55
CA TYR A 178 -2.77 -37.59 44.54
C TYR A 178 -3.03 -36.93 43.18
N GLU A 179 -1.96 -36.40 42.59
CA GLU A 179 -1.90 -35.82 41.24
C GLU A 179 -2.06 -36.87 40.13
N PRO A 180 -2.52 -36.51 38.92
CA PRO A 180 -2.52 -37.42 37.78
C PRO A 180 -1.19 -37.33 37.01
N LYS A 181 -0.43 -38.42 37.07
CA LYS A 181 0.70 -38.74 36.19
C LYS A 181 0.21 -39.21 34.82
N GLN A 182 1.05 -38.92 33.82
CA GLN A 182 1.04 -39.49 32.48
C GLN A 182 1.20 -41.02 32.53
N SER A 183 0.43 -41.75 31.72
CA SER A 183 0.90 -42.98 31.06
C SER A 183 -0.05 -43.41 29.94
N THR A 184 0.59 -43.76 28.84
CA THR A 184 0.13 -44.46 27.65
C THR A 184 -0.55 -45.80 27.94
N GLU A 185 -1.58 -46.16 27.17
CA GLU A 185 -1.74 -47.54 26.68
C GLU A 185 -2.73 -47.66 25.50
N GLU A 186 -2.43 -48.65 24.67
CA GLU A 186 -2.94 -48.95 23.33
C GLU A 186 -4.37 -49.50 23.31
N LEU A 187 -5.10 -49.23 22.22
CA LEU A 187 -6.25 -50.06 21.80
C LEU A 187 -6.16 -50.37 20.29
N LYS A 188 -5.99 -51.66 19.99
CA LYS A 188 -5.99 -52.30 18.65
C LYS A 188 -7.41 -52.71 18.23
N ILE A 189 -7.82 -52.42 16.99
CA ILE A 189 -8.96 -53.01 16.25
C ILE A 189 -8.54 -53.09 14.75
N PRO A 190 -9.05 -54.00 13.87
CA PRO A 190 -8.27 -55.07 13.25
C PRO A 190 -8.04 -54.91 11.74
N ARG A 191 -7.24 -55.84 11.22
CA ARG A 191 -6.62 -55.93 9.89
C ARG A 191 -7.56 -56.54 8.84
N ALA A 192 -7.65 -55.93 7.65
CA ALA A 192 -7.37 -56.55 6.34
C ALA A 192 -7.86 -55.69 5.16
N LEU A 193 -6.94 -55.21 4.33
CA LEU A 193 -6.77 -55.63 2.92
C LEU A 193 -5.57 -54.87 2.34
N ASN A 194 -4.60 -55.64 1.85
CA ASN A 194 -3.35 -55.16 1.30
C ASN A 194 -3.56 -54.32 0.04
N ASN A 195 -2.84 -53.20 -0.06
CA ASN A 195 -2.14 -52.81 -1.27
C ASN A 195 -0.88 -52.05 -0.85
N GLU A 196 0.25 -52.72 -0.96
CA GLU A 196 1.58 -52.15 -0.77
C GLU A 196 1.87 -51.15 -1.90
N SER A 197 2.27 -49.93 -1.56
CA SER A 197 3.43 -49.24 -2.16
C SER A 197 3.52 -47.79 -1.67
N ALA A 198 4.50 -47.59 -0.77
CA ALA A 198 5.37 -46.43 -0.64
C ALA A 198 4.74 -45.01 -0.59
N GLU A 199 4.69 -44.47 0.63
CA GLU A 199 4.84 -43.04 0.88
C GLU A 199 6.15 -42.54 0.26
N GLN A 200 6.05 -41.69 -0.76
CA GLN A 200 7.19 -41.00 -1.35
C GLN A 200 7.08 -39.52 -1.01
N GLY A 201 7.96 -39.09 -0.10
CA GLY A 201 8.31 -37.68 0.07
C GLY A 201 8.79 -37.08 -1.25
N TRP A 202 8.72 -35.76 -1.36
CA TRP A 202 9.11 -34.95 -2.52
C TRP A 202 10.40 -35.47 -3.17
N GLN A 203 10.26 -36.17 -4.30
CA GLN A 203 11.40 -36.67 -5.06
C GLN A 203 12.06 -35.53 -5.83
N THR A 204 13.39 -35.53 -5.81
CA THR A 204 14.25 -34.63 -6.57
C THR A 204 14.11 -34.84 -8.07
N ILE A 205 13.83 -33.76 -8.81
CA ILE A 205 13.79 -33.72 -10.28
C ILE A 205 15.20 -34.01 -10.82
N PRO A 206 15.41 -34.99 -11.73
CA PRO A 206 16.72 -35.24 -12.30
C PRO A 206 17.16 -34.07 -13.20
N LYS A 207 18.39 -33.60 -12.98
CA LYS A 207 18.99 -32.51 -13.77
C LYS A 207 19.14 -32.93 -15.24
N PRO A 208 18.85 -32.05 -16.22
CA PRO A 208 19.09 -32.34 -17.62
C PRO A 208 20.59 -32.57 -17.87
N LYS A 209 20.91 -33.66 -18.58
CA LYS A 209 22.29 -34.01 -18.97
C LYS A 209 22.68 -33.17 -20.18
N GLY A 210 23.55 -32.17 -19.98
CA GLY A 210 24.17 -31.45 -21.09
C GLY A 210 24.55 -30.01 -20.78
N HIS A 211 25.83 -29.84 -20.41
CA HIS A 211 26.64 -28.63 -20.58
C HIS A 211 26.30 -27.35 -19.78
N SER A 212 26.95 -27.21 -18.64
CA SER A 212 27.86 -26.08 -18.40
C SER A 212 28.80 -26.45 -17.24
N ALA A 213 30.09 -26.51 -17.52
CA ALA A 213 31.14 -26.79 -16.53
C ALA A 213 31.37 -25.54 -15.67
N LEU A 214 30.40 -25.21 -14.82
CA LEU A 214 30.56 -24.21 -13.77
C LEU A 214 30.76 -24.95 -12.45
N ASP A 215 31.99 -24.87 -11.96
CA ASP A 215 32.41 -25.46 -10.69
C ASP A 215 31.86 -24.62 -9.53
N TYR A 216 30.81 -25.12 -8.88
CA TYR A 216 30.14 -24.45 -7.76
C TYR A 216 30.88 -24.61 -6.43
N ALA A 217 32.05 -25.25 -6.40
CA ALA A 217 32.87 -25.41 -5.19
C ALA A 217 33.58 -24.11 -4.74
N ARG A 218 33.33 -22.97 -5.39
CA ARG A 218 34.01 -21.69 -5.09
C ARG A 218 33.21 -20.73 -4.19
N TRP A 219 32.00 -21.08 -3.76
CA TRP A 219 31.14 -20.19 -2.98
C TRP A 219 30.93 -20.60 -1.51
N ASP A 220 31.61 -21.65 -1.05
CA ASP A 220 31.49 -22.15 0.33
C ASP A 220 32.60 -21.63 1.26
N SER A 221 33.01 -20.38 1.07
CA SER A 221 33.90 -19.68 2.01
C SER A 221 33.46 -18.23 2.10
N VAL A 222 32.34 -18.03 2.80
CA VAL A 222 32.00 -16.73 3.38
C VAL A 222 32.39 -16.82 4.84
N ASP A 223 33.59 -16.35 5.16
CA ASP A 223 33.98 -16.10 6.53
C ASP A 223 33.01 -15.09 7.14
N ASN A 224 32.52 -15.47 8.31
CA ASN A 224 31.61 -14.70 9.13
C ASN A 224 32.42 -13.52 9.73
N ASP A 225 32.56 -12.42 8.98
CA ASP A 225 33.16 -11.20 9.50
C ASP A 225 32.10 -10.38 10.23
N SER A 226 32.03 -10.65 11.53
CA SER A 226 31.36 -9.83 12.52
C SER A 226 32.21 -8.58 12.77
N SER A 227 31.83 -7.45 12.20
CA SER A 227 32.15 -6.14 12.77
C SER A 227 30.90 -5.26 12.77
N GLU A 228 30.52 -4.88 13.98
CA GLU A 228 29.59 -3.81 14.34
C GLU A 228 30.18 -2.47 13.87
N ASP A 229 29.34 -1.59 13.32
CA ASP A 229 29.40 -0.15 13.58
C ASP A 229 28.06 0.49 13.18
N ASP A 230 27.33 0.92 14.21
CA ASP A 230 26.12 1.73 14.13
C ASP A 230 26.45 3.13 13.61
N GLU A 231 25.91 3.54 12.46
CA GLU A 231 25.54 4.95 12.21
C GLU A 231 24.23 4.98 11.41
N ASP A 232 23.13 5.21 12.14
CA ASP A 232 21.85 5.65 11.60
C ASP A 232 22.00 7.06 11.00
N ASP A 233 22.21 7.16 9.69
CA ASP A 233 21.98 8.37 8.92
C ASP A 233 20.81 8.14 7.93
N ASP A 234 19.60 8.34 8.45
CA ASP A 234 18.36 8.50 7.67
C ASP A 234 18.40 9.82 6.86
N ASP A 235 19.24 9.88 5.83
CA ASP A 235 19.13 10.90 4.78
C ASP A 235 18.32 10.33 3.60
N GLU A 236 16.99 10.35 3.76
CA GLU A 236 16.04 10.08 2.68
C GLU A 236 16.06 11.21 1.65
N SER A 237 17.11 11.24 0.83
CA SER A 237 17.27 12.14 -0.29
C SER A 237 16.38 11.68 -1.46
N PHE A 238 15.14 12.18 -1.48
CA PHE A 238 14.27 12.12 -2.66
C PHE A 238 14.99 12.62 -3.94
N PRO A 239 14.73 12.03 -5.12
CA PRO A 239 15.42 12.43 -6.35
C PRO A 239 15.08 13.88 -6.76
N GLN A 240 16.07 14.77 -6.61
CA GLN A 240 15.98 16.19 -6.99
C GLN A 240 16.20 16.36 -8.51
N TYR A 241 15.13 16.31 -9.31
CA TYR A 241 15.23 16.62 -10.74
C TYR A 241 15.43 18.12 -10.97
N ARG A 242 16.59 18.50 -11.51
CA ARG A 242 16.95 19.88 -11.88
C ARG A 242 16.95 20.05 -13.40
N PHE A 243 15.94 20.73 -13.92
CA PHE A 243 15.89 21.11 -15.34
C PHE A 243 16.92 22.21 -15.63
N ARG A 244 17.97 21.89 -16.39
CA ARG A 244 18.91 22.90 -16.91
C ARG A 244 18.41 23.41 -18.25
N VAL A 245 17.89 24.63 -18.27
CA VAL A 245 17.57 25.37 -19.49
C VAL A 245 18.89 25.81 -20.14
N LYS A 246 19.27 25.20 -21.26
CA LYS A 246 20.35 25.72 -22.10
C LYS A 246 19.79 26.87 -22.94
N THR A 247 20.24 28.08 -22.67
CA THR A 247 19.97 29.23 -23.55
C THR A 247 20.74 29.03 -24.85
N ILE A 248 20.02 28.76 -25.94
CA ILE A 248 20.59 28.71 -27.28
C ILE A 248 20.86 30.16 -27.69
N GLY A 249 22.13 30.53 -27.81
CA GLY A 249 22.53 31.88 -28.22
C GLY A 249 22.06 32.17 -29.64
N VAL A 250 21.17 33.15 -29.79
CA VAL A 250 20.76 33.66 -31.09
C VAL A 250 21.84 34.62 -31.58
N ARG A 251 22.50 34.29 -32.69
CA ARG A 251 23.44 35.20 -33.35
C ARG A 251 22.65 36.25 -34.14
N PRO A 252 23.01 37.54 -34.07
CA PRO A 252 22.38 38.55 -34.91
C PRO A 252 22.82 38.36 -36.38
N VAL A 253 21.85 38.35 -37.28
CA VAL A 253 22.05 38.39 -38.73
C VAL A 253 22.37 39.82 -39.12
N LYS A 254 23.50 40.02 -39.82
CA LYS A 254 23.91 41.30 -40.42
C LYS A 254 23.17 41.55 -41.72
#